data_AF-A0A0E3Y582-F1
#
_entry.id   AF-A0A0E3Y582-F1
#
_cell.length_a   1.000
_cell.length_b   1.000
_cell.length_c   1.000
_cell.angle_alpha   90.00
_cell.angle_beta   90.00
_cell.angle_gamma   90.00
#
_symmetry.space_group_name_H-M   'P 1'
#
loop_
_entity.id
_entity.type
_entity.pdbx_description
1 polymer ?
#
loop_
_entity_poly.entity_id
_entity_poly.type
_entity_poly.pdbx_seq_one_letter_code
_entity_poly.pdbx_strand_id
1 'polypeptide(L)'
;MLFNNVLSAVAVSALVSSVVGTSSRNSALPKRPHVEAAPYGTGKAFPASPARSRKDFCYVNPGKGKNVDDAPSILKAFKKCNKGGTIVLDQKYSIASPLDLTWLAHVDVIITGEVNFKSDPYYWADHSFKYDFQNMSSFWKIGGKDIHIYGDLTKGESLLDGHGQAYWEEMAVNKTLLRPILLTIEDAHGLTMSNLRMRNPPNWFNIIINSTDVLISDLDLEAKSLNGVKIANSDGWDTYRSDRIVIQNSVIDNTDDCVSFKPNSTNVVVQNLVCNDSHGISVGSLGQYKGETDIVENLYIYNISMSNASDGARIKVWPGVETAFQSLLNGGGGLGRVRNVTYDTFYHENNDNAITITQCYGQKNQTLCNEFPANLTIEDVTMKNFWGTVSTKYDPRAGSLVCSAPDRCSNIVAEDIKVQVPSKKPPVYDCQNIDTSTLDITCRDPTSARDTTNG
;
A
#
# COMPACT_ATOMS: atom_id res chain seq x y z
N MET A 1 73.13 5.35 38.59
CA MET A 1 72.08 6.18 37.98
C MET A 1 71.46 5.40 36.83
N LEU A 2 70.15 5.58 36.62
CA LEU A 2 69.29 5.06 35.56
C LEU A 2 68.45 3.79 35.89
N PHE A 3 67.30 4.12 36.51
CA PHE A 3 65.94 3.58 36.40
C PHE A 3 65.67 2.07 36.34
N ASN A 4 65.17 1.56 37.49
CA ASN A 4 64.28 0.41 37.60
C ASN A 4 62.85 0.80 37.16
N ASN A 5 62.23 -0.03 36.33
CA ASN A 5 60.78 -0.11 36.18
C ASN A 5 60.41 -1.61 36.19
N VAL A 6 59.82 -2.07 37.30
CA VAL A 6 59.18 -3.39 37.40
C VAL A 6 57.73 -3.12 37.79
N LEU A 7 56.81 -3.36 36.86
CA LEU A 7 55.37 -3.32 37.10
C LEU A 7 54.98 -4.45 38.07
N SER A 8 54.27 -4.08 39.14
CA SER A 8 53.51 -5.02 39.96
C SER A 8 52.13 -5.27 39.35
N ALA A 9 51.80 -6.54 39.11
CA ALA A 9 50.46 -6.98 38.77
C ALA A 9 49.66 -7.25 40.05
N VAL A 10 48.57 -6.51 40.26
CA VAL A 10 47.56 -6.79 41.28
C VAL A 10 46.28 -7.21 40.55
N ALA A 11 45.92 -8.49 40.67
CA ALA A 11 44.66 -9.02 40.18
C ALA A 11 43.54 -8.62 41.15
N VAL A 12 42.59 -7.82 40.66
CA VAL A 12 41.34 -7.52 41.38
C VAL A 12 40.23 -8.35 40.74
N SER A 13 39.81 -9.40 41.44
CA SER A 13 38.62 -10.17 41.10
C SER A 13 37.36 -9.36 41.41
N ALA A 14 36.74 -8.77 40.38
CA ALA A 14 35.43 -8.15 40.50
C ALA A 14 34.34 -9.22 40.30
N LEU A 15 33.63 -9.55 41.39
CA LEU A 15 32.37 -10.27 41.37
C LEU A 15 31.32 -9.42 40.64
N VAL A 16 31.01 -9.77 39.39
CA VAL A 16 29.88 -9.21 38.66
C VAL A 16 28.62 -9.93 39.16
N SER A 17 27.93 -9.32 40.11
CA SER A 17 26.57 -9.72 40.47
C SER A 17 25.65 -9.41 39.30
N SER A 18 25.15 -10.45 38.64
CA SER A 18 24.11 -10.37 37.62
C SER A 18 22.80 -9.89 38.26
N VAL A 19 22.55 -8.59 38.18
CA VAL A 19 21.20 -8.06 38.37
C VAL A 19 20.40 -8.48 37.14
N VAL A 20 19.70 -9.60 37.25
CA VAL A 20 18.60 -9.93 36.34
C VAL A 20 17.52 -8.89 36.58
N GLY A 21 17.60 -7.79 35.84
CA GLY A 21 16.52 -6.82 35.77
C GLY A 21 15.33 -7.51 35.13
N THR A 22 14.37 -7.95 35.94
CA THR A 22 13.00 -8.15 35.48
C THR A 22 12.52 -6.79 35.00
N SER A 23 12.48 -6.57 33.68
CA SER A 23 11.85 -5.37 33.15
C SER A 23 10.40 -5.38 33.59
N SER A 24 10.06 -4.48 34.52
CA SER A 24 8.67 -4.23 34.87
C SER A 24 7.97 -3.76 33.60
N ARG A 25 6.85 -4.39 33.24
CA ARG A 25 5.92 -3.96 32.17
C ARG A 25 5.28 -2.62 32.51
N ASN A 26 6.10 -1.56 32.57
CA ASN A 26 5.74 -0.23 33.08
C ASN A 26 5.97 0.88 32.04
N SER A 27 6.14 0.57 30.76
CA SER A 27 5.82 1.57 29.74
C SER A 27 4.30 1.70 29.70
N ALA A 28 3.76 2.85 30.08
CA ALA A 28 2.32 3.10 29.95
C ALA A 28 1.90 2.79 28.50
N LEU A 29 1.00 1.83 28.33
CA LEU A 29 0.45 1.50 27.01
C LEU A 29 -0.25 2.73 26.44
N PRO A 30 -0.16 2.98 25.12
CA PRO A 30 -0.90 4.05 24.51
C PRO A 30 -2.40 3.84 24.72
N LYS A 31 -3.11 4.94 24.96
CA LYS A 31 -4.57 4.93 24.90
C LYS A 31 -5.01 4.82 23.44
N ARG A 32 -6.21 4.28 23.19
CA ARG A 32 -6.81 4.28 21.86
C ARG A 32 -6.76 5.71 21.28
N PRO A 33 -6.10 5.91 20.12
CA PRO A 33 -6.07 7.21 19.47
C PRO A 33 -7.47 7.64 19.04
N HIS A 34 -7.72 8.94 19.10
CA HIS A 34 -8.92 9.53 18.49
C HIS A 34 -8.61 9.80 17.02
N VAL A 35 -8.90 8.83 16.15
CA VAL A 35 -8.68 8.96 14.71
C VAL A 35 -9.98 9.39 14.04
N GLU A 36 -9.94 10.51 13.31
CA GLU A 36 -11.06 11.01 12.50
C GLU A 36 -10.61 11.24 11.06
N ALA A 37 -11.52 11.02 10.12
CA ALA A 37 -11.30 11.37 8.74
C ALA A 37 -11.30 12.91 8.59
N ALA A 38 -10.19 13.49 8.16
CA ALA A 38 -10.06 14.93 8.01
C ALA A 38 -8.99 15.35 6.98
N PRO A 39 -9.23 16.41 6.18
CA PRO A 39 -10.42 17.26 6.20
C PRO A 39 -11.64 16.63 5.49
N TYR A 40 -11.44 15.60 4.67
CA TYR A 40 -12.53 14.92 3.98
C TYR A 40 -12.81 13.54 4.58
N GLY A 41 -14.06 13.11 4.45
CA GLY A 41 -14.52 11.77 4.82
C GLY A 41 -15.47 11.22 3.75
N THR A 42 -15.97 10.01 3.96
CA THR A 42 -16.76 9.26 2.96
C THR A 42 -18.24 9.68 2.91
N GLY A 43 -18.57 10.86 3.46
CA GLY A 43 -19.93 11.39 3.54
C GLY A 43 -20.81 10.77 4.63
N LYS A 44 -20.33 9.77 5.37
CA LYS A 44 -21.01 9.18 6.52
C LYS A 44 -20.06 9.09 7.71
N ALA A 45 -20.62 9.23 8.92
CA ALA A 45 -19.86 9.01 10.14
C ALA A 45 -19.49 7.53 10.26
N PHE A 46 -18.27 7.26 10.72
CA PHE A 46 -17.85 5.91 11.06
C PHE A 46 -18.72 5.32 12.17
N PRO A 47 -18.92 3.99 12.21
CA PRO A 47 -19.68 3.34 13.28
C PRO A 47 -19.16 3.72 14.67
N ALA A 48 -20.09 3.99 15.59
CA ALA A 48 -19.73 4.29 16.97
C ALA A 48 -19.03 3.07 17.60
N SER A 49 -17.87 3.31 18.22
CA SER A 49 -17.13 2.29 18.96
C SER A 49 -17.16 2.56 20.46
N PRO A 50 -17.76 1.67 21.27
CA PRO A 50 -17.69 1.76 22.72
C PRO A 50 -16.26 1.56 23.26
N ALA A 51 -15.98 2.16 24.42
CA ALA A 51 -14.72 1.94 25.12
C ALA A 51 -14.56 0.46 25.53
N ARG A 52 -13.33 -0.08 25.43
CA ARG A 52 -13.03 -1.44 25.90
C ARG A 52 -13.02 -1.52 27.42
N SER A 53 -13.15 -2.75 27.92
CA SER A 53 -12.99 -3.05 29.35
C SER A 53 -11.60 -2.63 29.83
N ARG A 54 -11.54 -1.91 30.96
CA ARG A 54 -10.26 -1.52 31.58
C ARG A 54 -9.54 -2.69 32.27
N LYS A 55 -10.12 -3.90 32.27
CA LYS A 55 -9.59 -5.07 32.99
C LYS A 55 -9.20 -6.24 32.09
N ASP A 56 -9.70 -6.28 30.86
CA ASP A 56 -9.55 -7.45 29.97
C ASP A 56 -8.38 -7.27 28.99
N PHE A 57 -7.16 -7.35 29.53
CA PHE A 57 -5.93 -7.30 28.74
C PHE A 57 -5.35 -8.70 28.51
N CYS A 58 -5.06 -9.02 27.26
CA CYS A 58 -4.37 -10.24 26.85
C CYS A 58 -2.97 -9.89 26.33
N TYR A 59 -2.02 -9.83 27.25
CA TYR A 59 -0.60 -9.73 26.91
C TYR A 59 -0.10 -11.03 26.31
N VAL A 60 0.50 -10.96 25.13
CA VAL A 60 1.12 -12.11 24.49
C VAL A 60 2.55 -12.25 24.99
N ASN A 61 2.89 -13.43 25.51
CA ASN A 61 4.26 -13.78 25.85
C ASN A 61 4.91 -14.43 24.62
N PRO A 62 6.00 -13.86 24.07
CA PRO A 62 6.73 -14.53 23.01
C PRO A 62 7.41 -15.80 23.54
N GLY A 63 7.50 -16.83 22.71
CA GLY A 63 8.28 -18.01 23.01
C GLY A 63 9.79 -17.74 22.98
N LYS A 64 10.58 -18.74 23.36
CA LYS A 64 12.05 -18.63 23.43
C LYS A 64 12.71 -19.50 22.37
N GLY A 65 13.78 -18.99 21.76
CA GLY A 65 14.64 -19.74 20.83
C GLY A 65 14.47 -19.34 19.35
N LYS A 66 15.38 -19.82 18.50
CA LYS A 66 15.47 -19.43 17.08
C LYS A 66 14.33 -19.96 16.21
N ASN A 67 13.74 -21.08 16.59
CA ASN A 67 12.69 -21.76 15.82
C ASN A 67 11.28 -21.49 16.37
N VAL A 68 11.12 -20.44 17.17
CA VAL A 68 9.83 -20.08 17.76
C VAL A 68 8.84 -19.62 16.68
N ASP A 69 7.57 -20.00 16.86
CA ASP A 69 6.42 -19.44 16.15
C ASP A 69 5.41 -18.94 17.19
N ASP A 70 5.18 -17.63 17.19
CA ASP A 70 4.30 -16.95 18.15
C ASP A 70 2.85 -16.84 17.65
N ALA A 71 2.57 -17.17 16.38
CA ALA A 71 1.21 -17.10 15.84
C ALA A 71 0.18 -17.88 16.67
N PRO A 72 0.45 -19.11 17.18
CA PRO A 72 -0.50 -19.82 18.05
C PRO A 72 -0.77 -19.11 19.39
N SER A 73 0.25 -18.49 19.98
CA SER A 73 0.12 -17.73 21.24
C SER A 73 -0.68 -16.43 21.03
N ILE A 74 -0.45 -15.77 19.90
CA ILE A 74 -1.21 -14.59 19.47
C ILE A 74 -2.68 -14.97 19.23
N LEU A 75 -2.95 -16.03 18.47
CA LEU A 75 -4.31 -16.55 18.23
C LEU A 75 -5.05 -16.82 19.55
N LYS A 76 -4.37 -17.42 20.53
CA LYS A 76 -4.93 -17.69 21.85
C LYS A 76 -5.33 -16.40 22.59
N ALA A 77 -4.51 -15.36 22.51
CA ALA A 77 -4.81 -14.06 23.11
C ALA A 77 -6.02 -13.39 22.43
N PHE A 78 -6.08 -13.40 21.10
CA PHE A 78 -7.25 -12.93 20.36
C PHE A 78 -8.52 -13.69 20.74
N LYS A 79 -8.47 -15.03 20.84
CA LYS A 79 -9.62 -15.84 21.27
C LYS A 79 -10.10 -15.48 22.68
N LYS A 80 -9.17 -15.19 23.57
CA LYS A 80 -9.48 -14.86 24.97
C LYS A 80 -10.06 -13.45 25.14
N CYS A 81 -9.53 -12.46 24.43
CA CYS A 81 -9.92 -11.06 24.58
C CYS A 81 -10.89 -10.55 23.50
N ASN A 82 -11.38 -11.41 22.61
CA ASN A 82 -12.45 -11.05 21.70
C ASN A 82 -13.71 -10.60 22.46
N LYS A 83 -14.54 -9.74 21.85
CA LYS A 83 -15.80 -9.22 22.43
C LYS A 83 -15.62 -8.27 23.62
N GLY A 84 -14.72 -7.30 23.49
CA GLY A 84 -14.62 -6.16 24.42
C GLY A 84 -13.26 -5.99 25.09
N GLY A 85 -12.30 -6.87 24.84
CA GLY A 85 -10.96 -6.83 25.44
C GLY A 85 -9.90 -6.15 24.57
N THR A 86 -8.69 -6.12 25.12
CA THR A 86 -7.50 -5.53 24.49
C THR A 86 -6.39 -6.57 24.36
N ILE A 87 -5.91 -6.80 23.15
CA ILE A 87 -4.74 -7.64 22.87
C ILE A 87 -3.50 -6.75 22.89
N VAL A 88 -2.42 -7.20 23.53
CA VAL A 88 -1.17 -6.42 23.65
C VAL A 88 0.01 -7.21 23.09
N LEU A 89 0.62 -6.65 22.06
CA LEU A 89 1.87 -7.06 21.44
C LEU A 89 2.95 -6.03 21.77
N ASP A 90 3.60 -6.17 22.93
CA ASP A 90 4.56 -5.21 23.50
C ASP A 90 6.02 -5.68 23.50
N GLN A 91 6.29 -6.83 22.89
CA GLN A 91 7.61 -7.45 22.79
C GLN A 91 7.95 -7.80 21.34
N LYS A 92 9.05 -8.52 21.14
CA LYS A 92 9.45 -9.06 19.82
C LYS A 92 8.80 -10.43 19.62
N TYR A 93 8.00 -10.56 18.58
CA TYR A 93 7.30 -11.78 18.18
C TYR A 93 7.87 -12.29 16.86
N SER A 94 8.01 -13.61 16.72
CA SER A 94 8.42 -14.25 15.48
C SER A 94 7.29 -15.10 14.92
N ILE A 95 6.87 -14.80 13.70
CA ILE A 95 5.72 -15.41 13.04
C ILE A 95 6.22 -16.36 11.98
N ALA A 96 5.88 -17.64 12.12
CA ALA A 96 6.30 -18.69 11.19
C ALA A 96 5.12 -19.54 10.68
N SER A 97 3.88 -19.15 10.96
CA SER A 97 2.68 -19.75 10.39
C SER A 97 1.60 -18.70 10.07
N PRO A 98 0.74 -18.96 9.07
CA PRO A 98 -0.34 -18.05 8.69
C PRO A 98 -1.36 -17.90 9.82
N LEU A 99 -1.98 -16.73 9.93
CA LEU A 99 -2.95 -16.42 10.99
C LEU A 99 -4.23 -15.81 10.42
N ASP A 100 -5.36 -16.42 10.76
CA ASP A 100 -6.70 -15.96 10.43
C ASP A 100 -7.40 -15.33 11.64
N LEU A 101 -7.61 -14.02 11.57
CA LEU A 101 -8.30 -13.19 12.55
C LEU A 101 -9.50 -12.47 11.93
N THR A 102 -10.22 -13.10 10.99
CA THR A 102 -11.39 -12.50 10.31
C THR A 102 -12.70 -12.52 11.10
N TRP A 103 -12.64 -12.95 12.37
CA TRP A 103 -13.81 -13.19 13.24
C TRP A 103 -13.83 -12.28 14.48
N LEU A 104 -13.08 -11.18 14.47
CA LEU A 104 -12.98 -10.28 15.62
C LEU A 104 -14.25 -9.46 15.81
N ALA A 105 -14.52 -9.10 17.05
CA ALA A 105 -15.68 -8.31 17.42
C ALA A 105 -15.31 -7.44 18.63
N HIS A 106 -15.40 -6.12 18.49
CA HIS A 106 -15.23 -5.16 19.58
C HIS A 106 -13.88 -5.30 20.30
N VAL A 107 -12.76 -5.21 19.58
CA VAL A 107 -11.42 -5.37 20.16
C VAL A 107 -10.54 -4.15 19.96
N ASP A 108 -9.60 -3.96 20.88
CA ASP A 108 -8.42 -3.12 20.66
C ASP A 108 -7.19 -4.03 20.56
N VAL A 109 -6.28 -3.70 19.64
CA VAL A 109 -5.02 -4.40 19.41
C VAL A 109 -3.91 -3.37 19.53
N ILE A 110 -3.14 -3.44 20.62
CA ILE A 110 -2.01 -2.56 20.86
C ILE A 110 -0.75 -3.24 20.36
N ILE A 111 -0.07 -2.62 19.40
CA ILE A 111 1.20 -3.08 18.87
C ILE A 111 2.26 -2.02 19.17
N THR A 112 2.95 -2.18 20.30
CA THR A 112 4.10 -1.34 20.69
C THR A 112 5.41 -2.10 20.66
N GLY A 113 5.39 -3.39 20.33
CA GLY A 113 6.57 -4.22 20.10
C GLY A 113 6.88 -4.36 18.61
N GLU A 114 7.41 -5.52 18.24
CA GLU A 114 7.82 -5.86 16.87
C GLU A 114 7.24 -7.22 16.47
N VAL A 115 6.48 -7.27 15.38
CA VAL A 115 5.95 -8.48 14.77
C VAL A 115 6.79 -8.81 13.54
N ASN A 116 7.62 -9.84 13.64
CA ASN A 116 8.57 -10.22 12.59
C ASN A 116 8.10 -11.50 11.88
N PHE A 117 7.80 -11.41 10.60
CA PHE A 117 7.49 -12.57 9.76
C PHE A 117 8.80 -13.25 9.35
N LYS A 118 8.94 -14.55 9.66
CA LYS A 118 10.16 -15.28 9.28
C LYS A 118 10.28 -15.36 7.77
N SER A 119 11.42 -14.92 7.26
CA SER A 119 11.76 -15.05 5.85
C SER A 119 12.01 -16.52 5.48
N ASP A 120 11.06 -17.10 4.76
CA ASP A 120 11.18 -18.43 4.13
C ASP A 120 10.34 -18.44 2.83
N PRO A 121 10.92 -18.02 1.69
CA PRO A 121 10.18 -17.86 0.45
C PRO A 121 9.36 -19.07 0.03
N TYR A 122 9.93 -20.27 0.16
CA TYR A 122 9.30 -21.51 -0.30
C TYR A 122 8.24 -22.00 0.68
N TYR A 123 8.50 -21.95 1.99
CA TYR A 123 7.47 -22.28 2.97
C TYR A 123 6.23 -21.40 2.78
N TRP A 124 6.43 -20.08 2.66
CA TRP A 124 5.31 -19.16 2.54
C TRP A 124 4.63 -19.22 1.18
N ALA A 125 5.34 -19.56 0.11
CA ALA A 125 4.72 -19.85 -1.18
C ALA A 125 3.71 -21.01 -1.07
N ASP A 126 3.95 -22.00 -0.21
CA ASP A 126 3.07 -23.16 -0.04
C ASP A 126 1.98 -22.98 1.02
N HIS A 127 2.23 -22.19 2.09
CA HIS A 127 1.38 -22.17 3.29
C HIS A 127 0.58 -20.88 3.50
N SER A 128 0.90 -19.78 2.80
CA SER A 128 0.13 -18.54 2.91
C SER A 128 -1.31 -18.70 2.39
N PHE A 129 -2.21 -17.84 2.88
CA PHE A 129 -3.59 -17.79 2.36
C PHE A 129 -3.57 -17.38 0.89
N LYS A 130 -4.29 -18.10 0.03
CA LYS A 130 -4.33 -17.87 -1.43
C LYS A 130 -5.63 -17.22 -1.86
N TYR A 131 -5.53 -16.35 -2.87
CA TYR A 131 -6.67 -15.70 -3.51
C TYR A 131 -6.58 -15.84 -5.02
N ASP A 132 -7.72 -16.06 -5.67
CA ASP A 132 -7.78 -16.21 -7.13
C ASP A 132 -7.45 -14.90 -7.85
N PHE A 133 -7.92 -13.76 -7.31
CA PHE A 133 -7.64 -12.45 -7.88
C PHE A 133 -6.12 -12.21 -7.86
N GLN A 134 -5.54 -12.02 -9.04
CA GLN A 134 -4.11 -11.75 -9.28
C GLN A 134 -3.13 -12.73 -8.61
N ASN A 135 -3.56 -13.97 -8.34
CA ASN A 135 -2.75 -14.99 -7.67
C ASN A 135 -2.14 -14.49 -6.35
N MET A 136 -2.86 -13.61 -5.64
CA MET A 136 -2.35 -13.02 -4.40
C MET A 136 -2.18 -14.09 -3.33
N SER A 137 -1.29 -13.81 -2.38
CA SER A 137 -1.23 -14.58 -1.14
C SER A 137 -0.97 -13.68 0.04
N SER A 138 -1.22 -14.12 1.28
CA SER A 138 -1.01 -13.27 2.46
C SER A 138 -0.47 -14.02 3.68
N PHE A 139 0.36 -13.35 4.47
CA PHE A 139 0.80 -13.86 5.76
C PHE A 139 -0.39 -13.96 6.73
N TRP A 140 -1.00 -12.81 7.03
CA TRP A 140 -2.04 -12.65 8.02
C TRP A 140 -3.25 -11.95 7.43
N LYS A 141 -4.43 -12.35 7.90
CA LYS A 141 -5.70 -11.71 7.57
C LYS A 141 -6.45 -11.31 8.84
N ILE A 142 -6.93 -10.07 8.90
CA ILE A 142 -7.65 -9.50 10.04
C ILE A 142 -8.98 -8.90 9.60
N GLY A 143 -10.04 -9.15 10.39
CA GLY A 143 -11.41 -8.86 9.97
C GLY A 143 -12.44 -9.03 11.07
N GLY A 144 -13.68 -8.70 10.74
CA GLY A 144 -14.80 -8.71 11.69
C GLY A 144 -15.32 -7.30 11.97
N LYS A 145 -15.79 -7.02 13.20
CA LYS A 145 -16.53 -5.79 13.51
C LYS A 145 -15.92 -4.99 14.64
N ASP A 146 -15.86 -3.66 14.51
CA ASP A 146 -15.38 -2.74 15.55
C ASP A 146 -13.98 -3.15 16.07
N ILE A 147 -12.97 -2.90 15.25
CA ILE A 147 -11.58 -3.29 15.49
C ILE A 147 -10.71 -2.04 15.48
N HIS A 148 -9.92 -1.82 16.54
CA HIS A 148 -8.94 -0.74 16.58
C HIS A 148 -7.54 -1.32 16.75
N ILE A 149 -6.67 -1.08 15.78
CA ILE A 149 -5.28 -1.53 15.80
C ILE A 149 -4.40 -0.29 15.90
N TYR A 150 -3.55 -0.19 16.91
CA TYR A 150 -2.71 0.99 17.03
C TYR A 150 -1.40 0.76 17.77
N GLY A 151 -0.41 1.56 17.43
CA GLY A 151 0.89 1.59 18.09
C GLY A 151 1.20 2.96 18.69
N ASP A 152 2.50 3.26 18.73
CA ASP A 152 3.07 4.49 19.25
C ASP A 152 4.33 4.86 18.46
N LEU A 153 4.18 5.78 17.49
CA LEU A 153 5.29 6.23 16.64
C LEU A 153 6.30 7.12 17.39
N THR A 154 6.01 7.55 18.63
CA THR A 154 6.97 8.33 19.43
C THR A 154 8.13 7.48 19.95
N LYS A 155 8.00 6.16 19.85
CA LYS A 155 9.04 5.17 20.18
C LYS A 155 9.56 4.51 18.90
N GLY A 156 10.69 3.79 19.00
CA GLY A 156 11.32 3.13 17.85
C GLY A 156 10.62 1.85 17.37
N GLU A 157 9.72 1.28 18.18
CA GLU A 157 8.99 0.04 17.91
C GLU A 157 7.67 0.28 17.13
N SER A 158 6.60 -0.47 17.46
CA SER A 158 5.30 -0.47 16.78
C SER A 158 5.38 -0.98 15.33
N LEU A 159 6.08 -2.08 15.15
CA LEU A 159 6.58 -2.55 13.85
C LEU A 159 5.93 -3.86 13.40
N LEU A 160 5.55 -3.92 12.12
CA LEU A 160 5.32 -5.16 11.36
C LEU A 160 6.41 -5.26 10.29
N ASP A 161 7.26 -6.27 10.34
CA ASP A 161 8.37 -6.47 9.38
C ASP A 161 8.22 -7.79 8.63
N GLY A 162 8.09 -7.70 7.30
CA GLY A 162 7.92 -8.82 6.40
C GLY A 162 9.22 -9.53 5.99
N HIS A 163 10.39 -8.96 6.31
CA HIS A 163 11.71 -9.50 5.93
C HIS A 163 11.83 -9.86 4.43
N GLY A 164 11.33 -8.99 3.55
CA GLY A 164 11.13 -9.23 2.11
C GLY A 164 12.37 -9.50 1.26
N GLN A 165 13.58 -9.23 1.76
CA GLN A 165 14.84 -9.32 0.99
C GLN A 165 15.00 -10.64 0.23
N ALA A 166 14.83 -11.79 0.91
CA ALA A 166 15.01 -13.11 0.29
C ALA A 166 13.98 -13.37 -0.82
N TYR A 167 12.78 -12.80 -0.70
CA TYR A 167 11.74 -12.94 -1.72
C TYR A 167 12.07 -12.10 -2.96
N TRP A 168 12.60 -10.89 -2.78
CA TRP A 168 13.01 -10.03 -3.90
C TRP A 168 14.21 -10.62 -4.66
N GLU A 169 15.16 -11.22 -3.94
CA GLU A 169 16.27 -11.98 -4.54
C GLU A 169 15.78 -13.20 -5.32
N GLU A 170 14.88 -13.98 -4.74
CA GLU A 170 14.33 -15.18 -5.37
C GLU A 170 13.52 -14.84 -6.63
N MET A 171 12.82 -13.71 -6.68
CA MET A 171 12.08 -13.26 -7.88
C MET A 171 12.97 -13.04 -9.12
N ALA A 172 14.29 -12.83 -8.92
CA ALA A 172 15.23 -12.74 -10.03
C ALA A 172 15.44 -14.10 -10.72
N VAL A 173 15.19 -15.21 -10.02
CA VAL A 173 15.38 -16.59 -10.49
C VAL A 173 14.04 -17.27 -10.76
N ASN A 174 13.10 -17.19 -9.83
CA ASN A 174 11.77 -17.78 -9.91
C ASN A 174 10.67 -16.70 -9.98
N LYS A 175 10.32 -16.29 -11.19
CA LYS A 175 9.24 -15.30 -11.45
C LYS A 175 7.84 -15.80 -11.11
N THR A 176 7.68 -17.08 -10.76
CA THR A 176 6.39 -17.68 -10.40
C THR A 176 6.21 -17.84 -8.89
N LEU A 177 7.20 -17.41 -8.10
CA LEU A 177 7.13 -17.45 -6.64
C LEU A 177 5.94 -16.61 -6.15
N LEU A 178 5.00 -17.25 -5.45
CA LEU A 178 3.95 -16.54 -4.73
C LEU A 178 4.53 -15.92 -3.47
N ARG A 179 4.44 -14.59 -3.38
CA ARG A 179 4.95 -13.80 -2.26
C ARG A 179 3.76 -13.29 -1.43
N PRO A 180 3.77 -13.48 -0.11
CA PRO A 180 2.67 -13.03 0.74
C PRO A 180 2.65 -11.52 0.91
N ILE A 181 1.45 -10.95 0.84
CA ILE A 181 1.10 -9.60 1.29
C ILE A 181 1.31 -9.53 2.80
N LEU A 182 1.89 -8.44 3.29
CA LEU A 182 2.26 -8.29 4.70
C LEU A 182 1.03 -8.32 5.62
N LEU A 183 -0.02 -7.57 5.30
CA LEU A 183 -1.28 -7.59 6.03
C LEU A 183 -2.49 -7.50 5.10
N THR A 184 -3.43 -8.44 5.25
CA THR A 184 -4.73 -8.36 4.59
C THR A 184 -5.81 -7.95 5.60
N ILE A 185 -6.55 -6.88 5.31
CA ILE A 185 -7.78 -6.53 6.01
C ILE A 185 -8.94 -7.11 5.20
N GLU A 186 -9.64 -8.12 5.73
CA GLU A 186 -10.66 -8.87 5.01
C GLU A 186 -11.96 -8.92 5.82
N ASP A 187 -13.11 -8.68 5.18
CA ASP A 187 -14.42 -8.71 5.83
C ASP A 187 -14.48 -7.84 7.11
N ALA A 188 -13.83 -6.67 7.07
CA ALA A 188 -13.79 -5.73 8.18
C ALA A 188 -14.94 -4.71 8.08
N HIS A 189 -15.65 -4.48 9.19
CA HIS A 189 -16.75 -3.52 9.29
C HIS A 189 -16.56 -2.61 10.52
N GLY A 190 -16.15 -1.37 10.28
CA GLY A 190 -15.73 -0.46 11.35
C GLY A 190 -14.37 -0.86 11.88
N LEU A 191 -13.32 -0.55 11.12
CA LEU A 191 -11.93 -0.79 11.54
C LEU A 191 -11.15 0.52 11.49
N THR A 192 -10.32 0.76 12.52
CA THR A 192 -9.27 1.78 12.42
C THR A 192 -7.89 1.16 12.62
N MET A 193 -6.92 1.64 11.86
CA MET A 193 -5.51 1.31 12.06
C MET A 193 -4.66 2.58 12.08
N SER A 194 -3.84 2.75 13.12
CA SER A 194 -2.98 3.93 13.20
C SER A 194 -1.67 3.77 13.95
N ASN A 195 -0.74 4.70 13.69
CA ASN A 195 0.52 4.82 14.43
C ASN A 195 1.39 3.55 14.40
N LEU A 196 1.49 2.91 13.22
CA LEU A 196 2.32 1.73 13.02
C LEU A 196 3.39 1.97 11.96
N ARG A 197 4.48 1.22 12.11
CA ARG A 197 5.52 1.06 11.10
C ARG A 197 5.33 -0.27 10.39
N MET A 198 5.43 -0.26 9.07
CA MET A 198 5.46 -1.47 8.26
C MET A 198 6.73 -1.47 7.43
N ARG A 199 7.45 -2.60 7.42
CA ARG A 199 8.75 -2.69 6.76
C ARG A 199 8.85 -3.92 5.87
N ASN A 200 9.54 -3.73 4.75
CA ASN A 200 10.07 -4.78 3.88
C ASN A 200 9.08 -5.92 3.58
N PRO A 201 7.94 -5.63 2.94
CA PRO A 201 6.98 -6.67 2.60
C PRO A 201 7.54 -7.57 1.49
N PRO A 202 7.26 -8.89 1.50
CA PRO A 202 7.62 -9.75 0.38
C PRO A 202 6.95 -9.34 -0.93
N ASN A 203 5.72 -8.82 -0.85
CA ASN A 203 4.90 -8.33 -1.96
C ASN A 203 4.26 -6.99 -1.53
N TRP A 204 2.97 -6.76 -1.77
CA TRP A 204 2.25 -5.59 -1.27
C TRP A 204 2.33 -5.48 0.26
N PHE A 205 2.34 -4.25 0.76
CA PHE A 205 2.18 -4.00 2.19
C PHE A 205 0.79 -4.41 2.64
N ASN A 206 -0.25 -3.89 1.98
CA ASN A 206 -1.61 -4.04 2.45
C ASN A 206 -2.62 -4.21 1.33
N ILE A 207 -3.66 -4.99 1.62
CA ILE A 207 -4.91 -4.96 0.85
C ILE A 207 -6.12 -4.94 1.79
N ILE A 208 -7.13 -4.14 1.43
CA ILE A 208 -8.44 -4.08 2.07
C ILE A 208 -9.45 -4.77 1.14
N ILE A 209 -10.03 -5.88 1.58
CA ILE A 209 -10.90 -6.78 0.79
C ILE A 209 -12.27 -6.90 1.46
N ASN A 210 -13.35 -6.82 0.67
CA ASN A 210 -14.73 -7.07 1.14
C ASN A 210 -15.12 -6.26 2.40
N SER A 211 -14.53 -5.07 2.58
CA SER A 211 -14.59 -4.35 3.83
C SER A 211 -15.40 -3.06 3.70
N THR A 212 -15.84 -2.54 4.84
CA THR A 212 -16.61 -1.30 4.90
C THR A 212 -16.26 -0.50 6.14
N ASP A 213 -16.26 0.82 6.04
CA ASP A 213 -15.94 1.72 7.17
C ASP A 213 -14.55 1.42 7.74
N VAL A 214 -13.51 1.56 6.91
CA VAL A 214 -12.12 1.39 7.30
C VAL A 214 -11.39 2.74 7.28
N LEU A 215 -10.73 3.10 8.38
CA LEU A 215 -9.94 4.33 8.53
C LEU A 215 -8.49 4.00 8.89
N ILE A 216 -7.58 4.36 7.98
CA ILE A 216 -6.15 4.18 8.13
C ILE A 216 -5.50 5.57 8.30
N SER A 217 -4.71 5.78 9.35
CA SER A 217 -4.07 7.07 9.62
C SER A 217 -2.69 6.93 10.24
N ASP A 218 -1.78 7.85 9.97
CA ASP A 218 -0.50 7.97 10.68
C ASP A 218 0.35 6.68 10.58
N LEU A 219 0.52 6.18 9.36
CA LEU A 219 1.40 5.04 9.09
C LEU A 219 2.71 5.46 8.43
N ASP A 220 3.73 4.67 8.68
CA ASP A 220 5.06 4.80 8.10
C ASP A 220 5.40 3.46 7.43
N LEU A 221 5.37 3.44 6.09
CA LEU A 221 5.65 2.26 5.25
C LEU A 221 6.98 2.49 4.53
N GLU A 222 7.90 1.53 4.63
CA GLU A 222 9.20 1.62 3.92
C GLU A 222 9.64 0.23 3.44
N ALA A 223 9.90 0.11 2.14
CA ALA A 223 10.50 -1.07 1.52
C ALA A 223 11.90 -0.74 1.05
N LYS A 224 12.92 -1.34 1.68
CA LYS A 224 14.32 -1.03 1.39
C LYS A 224 15.12 -2.30 1.15
N SER A 225 15.72 -2.39 -0.03
CA SER A 225 16.56 -3.53 -0.38
C SER A 225 18.00 -3.32 0.04
N LEU A 226 18.64 -4.45 0.36
CA LEU A 226 20.08 -4.54 0.47
C LEU A 226 20.69 -4.73 -0.93
N ASN A 227 21.88 -4.19 -1.13
CA ASN A 227 22.70 -4.40 -2.33
C ASN A 227 22.02 -4.05 -3.67
N GLY A 228 21.01 -3.17 -3.66
CA GLY A 228 20.33 -2.70 -4.88
C GLY A 228 19.44 -3.75 -5.54
N VAL A 229 19.00 -4.80 -4.81
CA VAL A 229 18.04 -5.77 -5.33
C VAL A 229 16.74 -5.04 -5.69
N LYS A 230 16.20 -5.33 -6.88
CA LYS A 230 14.93 -4.74 -7.31
C LYS A 230 13.79 -5.25 -6.43
N ILE A 231 13.07 -4.33 -5.79
CA ILE A 231 11.82 -4.63 -5.10
C ILE A 231 10.69 -4.57 -6.12
N ALA A 232 9.96 -5.66 -6.29
CA ALA A 232 8.82 -5.73 -7.20
C ALA A 232 7.51 -5.76 -6.40
N ASN A 233 6.53 -4.94 -6.79
CA ASN A 233 5.17 -4.97 -6.23
C ASN A 233 5.13 -4.75 -4.73
N SER A 234 5.70 -3.64 -4.26
CA SER A 234 5.61 -3.23 -2.86
C SER A 234 4.48 -2.21 -2.64
N ASP A 235 3.33 -2.41 -3.27
CA ASP A 235 2.16 -1.53 -3.20
C ASP A 235 1.83 -1.16 -1.75
N GLY A 236 1.61 0.13 -1.47
CA GLY A 236 1.36 0.63 -0.11
C GLY A 236 -0.01 0.19 0.39
N TRP A 237 -1.04 0.50 -0.39
CA TRP A 237 -2.43 0.15 -0.10
C TRP A 237 -3.18 -0.27 -1.36
N ASP A 238 -3.73 -1.48 -1.36
CA ASP A 238 -4.74 -1.91 -2.31
C ASP A 238 -6.14 -1.88 -1.68
N THR A 239 -7.14 -1.45 -2.45
CA THR A 239 -8.56 -1.60 -2.07
C THR A 239 -9.25 -2.49 -3.09
N TYR A 240 -10.05 -3.45 -2.62
CA TYR A 240 -10.75 -4.42 -3.46
C TYR A 240 -12.12 -4.74 -2.87
N ARG A 241 -13.19 -4.67 -3.69
CA ARG A 241 -14.58 -4.99 -3.27
C ARG A 241 -14.97 -4.30 -1.95
N SER A 242 -14.57 -3.04 -1.78
CA SER A 242 -14.66 -2.35 -0.50
C SER A 242 -15.31 -0.98 -0.65
N ASP A 243 -15.98 -0.53 0.42
CA ASP A 243 -16.78 0.69 0.44
C ASP A 243 -16.44 1.55 1.66
N ARG A 244 -16.48 2.87 1.52
CA ARG A 244 -16.24 3.82 2.64
C ARG A 244 -14.89 3.59 3.32
N ILE A 245 -13.84 3.80 2.55
CA ILE A 245 -12.45 3.67 3.00
C ILE A 245 -11.81 5.05 3.08
N VAL A 246 -11.03 5.29 4.14
CA VAL A 246 -10.20 6.50 4.28
C VAL A 246 -8.77 6.08 4.57
N ILE A 247 -7.83 6.55 3.76
CA ILE A 247 -6.38 6.35 3.97
C ILE A 247 -5.76 7.74 4.07
N GLN A 248 -5.12 8.06 5.20
CA GLN A 248 -4.63 9.40 5.43
C GLN A 248 -3.32 9.52 6.22
N ASN A 249 -2.72 10.71 6.17
CA ASN A 249 -1.63 11.15 7.04
C ASN A 249 -0.46 10.15 7.12
N SER A 250 -0.09 9.53 6.01
CA SER A 250 0.91 8.46 5.99
C SER A 250 2.07 8.78 5.06
N VAL A 251 3.24 8.22 5.40
CA VAL A 251 4.45 8.26 4.57
C VAL A 251 4.66 6.86 4.00
N ILE A 252 4.86 6.78 2.68
CA ILE A 252 4.97 5.53 1.93
C ILE A 252 6.18 5.62 1.00
N ASP A 253 7.26 4.97 1.42
CA ASP A 253 8.47 4.74 0.62
C ASP A 253 8.42 3.32 0.05
N ASN A 254 8.08 3.20 -1.23
CA ASN A 254 7.90 1.90 -1.87
C ASN A 254 8.41 1.89 -3.32
N THR A 255 8.09 0.86 -4.08
CA THR A 255 8.55 0.69 -5.48
C THR A 255 7.43 0.30 -6.44
N ASP A 256 6.18 0.46 -6.01
CA ASP A 256 4.98 0.22 -6.82
C ASP A 256 3.85 1.17 -6.38
N ASP A 257 2.58 0.91 -6.68
CA ASP A 257 1.47 1.82 -6.39
C ASP A 257 1.47 2.33 -4.92
N CYS A 258 1.36 3.64 -4.71
CA CYS A 258 1.26 4.20 -3.35
C CYS A 258 -0.11 3.82 -2.77
N VAL A 259 -1.15 4.02 -3.58
CA VAL A 259 -2.49 3.47 -3.37
C VAL A 259 -3.03 2.97 -4.71
N SER A 260 -3.62 1.78 -4.73
CA SER A 260 -4.24 1.16 -5.90
C SER A 260 -5.71 0.83 -5.64
N PHE A 261 -6.61 1.33 -6.48
CA PHE A 261 -8.04 1.02 -6.42
C PHE A 261 -8.32 -0.15 -7.36
N LYS A 262 -8.28 -1.37 -6.81
CA LYS A 262 -8.64 -2.61 -7.52
C LYS A 262 -10.18 -2.68 -7.68
N PRO A 263 -10.73 -3.66 -8.43
CA PRO A 263 -12.14 -3.67 -8.78
C PRO A 263 -13.11 -3.61 -7.59
N ASN A 264 -14.25 -2.96 -7.82
CA ASN A 264 -15.35 -2.82 -6.87
C ASN A 264 -14.97 -2.01 -5.61
N SER A 265 -14.09 -1.02 -5.77
CA SER A 265 -13.72 -0.04 -4.75
C SER A 265 -14.53 1.24 -4.91
N THR A 266 -15.31 1.59 -3.88
CA THR A 266 -16.26 2.72 -3.94
C THR A 266 -16.21 3.61 -2.70
N ASN A 267 -16.50 4.90 -2.87
CA ASN A 267 -16.54 5.89 -1.79
C ASN A 267 -15.24 5.90 -0.97
N VAL A 268 -14.11 6.11 -1.64
CA VAL A 268 -12.78 6.09 -1.02
C VAL A 268 -12.18 7.49 -0.99
N VAL A 269 -11.64 7.87 0.17
CA VAL A 269 -10.86 9.09 0.35
C VAL A 269 -9.41 8.73 0.61
N VAL A 270 -8.49 9.34 -0.14
CA VAL A 270 -7.05 9.25 0.08
C VAL A 270 -6.54 10.66 0.30
N GLN A 271 -5.91 10.95 1.45
CA GLN A 271 -5.51 12.32 1.74
C GLN A 271 -4.25 12.50 2.57
N ASN A 272 -3.53 13.60 2.34
CA ASN A 272 -2.33 13.97 3.11
C ASN A 272 -1.27 12.86 3.10
N LEU A 273 -0.98 12.30 1.93
CA LEU A 273 0.04 11.27 1.79
C LEU A 273 1.34 11.84 1.24
N VAL A 274 2.46 11.32 1.74
CA VAL A 274 3.79 11.49 1.14
C VAL A 274 4.21 10.15 0.56
N CYS A 275 4.31 10.09 -0.75
CA CYS A 275 4.64 8.88 -1.50
C CYS A 275 5.99 9.09 -2.22
N ASN A 276 6.90 8.13 -2.13
CA ASN A 276 8.20 8.20 -2.79
C ASN A 276 8.58 6.88 -3.48
N ASP A 277 9.29 6.97 -4.61
CA ASP A 277 9.75 5.86 -5.47
C ASP A 277 8.61 5.00 -6.09
N SER A 278 7.38 5.48 -5.95
CA SER A 278 6.13 4.77 -6.21
C SER A 278 5.75 4.65 -7.70
N HIS A 279 4.65 3.96 -7.99
CA HIS A 279 3.94 4.01 -9.27
C HIS A 279 2.67 4.89 -9.27
N GLY A 280 2.49 5.69 -8.22
CA GLY A 280 1.45 6.72 -8.17
C GLY A 280 0.21 6.32 -7.38
N ILE A 281 -0.82 7.17 -7.45
CA ILE A 281 -2.15 6.88 -6.95
C ILE A 281 -3.00 6.36 -8.12
N SER A 282 -3.15 5.04 -8.16
CA SER A 282 -3.61 4.30 -9.33
C SER A 282 -5.03 3.80 -9.20
N VAL A 283 -5.90 4.11 -10.16
CA VAL A 283 -7.13 3.35 -10.40
C VAL A 283 -6.78 2.16 -11.28
N GLY A 284 -7.00 0.95 -10.76
CA GLY A 284 -6.81 -0.31 -11.47
C GLY A 284 -5.52 -1.07 -11.13
N SER A 285 -5.10 -2.03 -11.95
CA SER A 285 -5.66 -2.30 -13.28
C SER A 285 -7.08 -2.86 -13.25
N LEU A 286 -7.94 -2.36 -14.14
CA LEU A 286 -9.33 -2.82 -14.31
C LEU A 286 -9.55 -3.45 -15.69
N GLY A 287 -10.59 -4.28 -15.81
CA GLY A 287 -10.93 -4.98 -17.04
C GLY A 287 -10.05 -6.20 -17.32
N GLN A 288 -9.36 -6.71 -16.29
CA GLN A 288 -8.37 -7.78 -16.46
C GLN A 288 -9.01 -9.12 -16.84
N TYR A 289 -10.16 -9.47 -16.26
CA TYR A 289 -10.74 -10.80 -16.45
C TYR A 289 -12.00 -10.74 -17.32
N LYS A 290 -11.98 -11.48 -18.43
CA LYS A 290 -13.15 -11.61 -19.31
C LYS A 290 -14.33 -12.23 -18.56
N GLY A 291 -15.51 -11.63 -18.70
CA GLY A 291 -16.72 -12.06 -17.99
C GLY A 291 -16.92 -11.39 -16.63
N GLU A 292 -15.89 -10.74 -16.10
CA GLU A 292 -15.98 -9.94 -14.88
C GLU A 292 -16.35 -8.48 -15.20
N THR A 293 -16.96 -7.81 -14.21
CA THR A 293 -17.31 -6.39 -14.27
C THR A 293 -16.63 -5.65 -13.14
N ASP A 294 -15.74 -4.73 -13.49
CA ASP A 294 -14.92 -3.98 -12.55
C ASP A 294 -15.46 -2.55 -12.40
N ILE A 295 -16.03 -2.23 -11.23
CA ILE A 295 -16.58 -0.91 -10.95
C ILE A 295 -15.67 -0.15 -9.97
N VAL A 296 -15.22 1.05 -10.31
CA VAL A 296 -14.51 1.93 -9.37
C VAL A 296 -15.14 3.31 -9.41
N GLU A 297 -15.72 3.77 -8.30
CA GLU A 297 -16.50 5.01 -8.29
C GLU A 297 -16.39 5.82 -7.00
N ASN A 298 -16.58 7.13 -7.11
CA ASN A 298 -16.60 8.06 -5.98
C ASN A 298 -15.27 8.05 -5.21
N LEU A 299 -14.21 8.44 -5.89
CA LEU A 299 -12.88 8.57 -5.29
C LEU A 299 -12.52 10.04 -5.11
N TYR A 300 -12.02 10.38 -3.93
CA TYR A 300 -11.48 11.71 -3.66
C TYR A 300 -10.05 11.59 -3.14
N ILE A 301 -9.09 11.95 -4.00
CA ILE A 301 -7.66 11.92 -3.72
C ILE A 301 -7.22 13.37 -3.52
N TYR A 302 -6.75 13.71 -2.33
CA TYR A 302 -6.52 15.10 -1.93
C TYR A 302 -5.18 15.32 -1.22
N ASN A 303 -4.44 16.36 -1.59
CA ASN A 303 -3.21 16.76 -0.89
C ASN A 303 -2.18 15.63 -0.86
N ILE A 304 -1.66 15.28 -2.03
CA ILE A 304 -0.65 14.24 -2.21
C ILE A 304 0.68 14.90 -2.60
N SER A 305 1.73 14.53 -1.89
CA SER A 305 3.11 14.81 -2.30
C SER A 305 3.72 13.54 -2.85
N MET A 306 4.13 13.56 -4.11
CA MET A 306 4.70 12.40 -4.78
C MET A 306 6.09 12.73 -5.30
N SER A 307 7.08 11.90 -4.96
CA SER A 307 8.45 12.05 -5.45
C SER A 307 9.02 10.79 -6.08
N ASN A 308 9.91 10.96 -7.06
CA ASN A 308 10.66 9.88 -7.71
C ASN A 308 9.79 8.74 -8.27
N ALA A 309 8.52 9.02 -8.54
CA ALA A 309 7.54 8.03 -8.95
C ALA A 309 7.44 7.91 -10.47
N SER A 310 6.95 6.76 -10.97
CA SER A 310 6.67 6.65 -12.41
C SER A 310 5.45 7.48 -12.85
N ASP A 311 4.47 7.63 -11.98
CA ASP A 311 3.25 8.38 -12.25
C ASP A 311 2.78 9.10 -10.98
N GLY A 312 2.12 10.24 -11.12
CA GLY A 312 1.39 10.89 -10.03
C GLY A 312 -0.05 10.37 -9.94
N ALA A 313 -0.95 11.00 -10.69
CA ALA A 313 -2.33 10.51 -10.85
C ALA A 313 -2.40 9.50 -12.00
N ARG A 314 -2.93 8.29 -11.75
CA ARG A 314 -2.94 7.22 -12.75
C ARG A 314 -4.28 6.48 -12.83
N ILE A 315 -4.76 6.23 -14.04
CA ILE A 315 -5.88 5.33 -14.32
C ILE A 315 -5.42 4.32 -15.37
N LYS A 316 -5.45 3.02 -15.03
CA LYS A 316 -4.97 1.95 -15.88
C LYS A 316 -6.00 0.84 -16.11
N VAL A 317 -6.32 0.60 -17.38
CA VAL A 317 -7.37 -0.32 -17.82
C VAL A 317 -6.81 -1.21 -18.93
N TRP A 318 -7.09 -2.51 -18.85
CA TRP A 318 -6.70 -3.49 -19.86
C TRP A 318 -7.48 -3.27 -21.17
N PRO A 319 -6.92 -3.65 -22.34
CA PRO A 319 -7.64 -3.58 -23.62
C PRO A 319 -8.83 -4.56 -23.68
N GLY A 320 -9.65 -4.45 -24.72
CA GLY A 320 -10.86 -5.26 -24.91
C GLY A 320 -10.60 -6.73 -25.26
N VAL A 321 -9.34 -7.13 -25.38
CA VAL A 321 -8.89 -8.48 -25.71
C VAL A 321 -7.84 -8.94 -24.70
N GLU A 322 -7.79 -10.25 -24.44
CA GLU A 322 -6.78 -10.84 -23.58
C GLU A 322 -5.37 -10.68 -24.19
N THR A 323 -4.43 -10.19 -23.40
CA THR A 323 -3.03 -9.98 -23.79
C THR A 323 -2.08 -10.63 -22.80
N ALA A 324 -0.98 -11.18 -23.34
CA ALA A 324 0.13 -11.65 -22.54
C ALA A 324 0.99 -10.45 -22.09
N PHE A 325 1.18 -10.30 -20.78
CA PHE A 325 1.95 -9.20 -20.20
C PHE A 325 3.13 -9.68 -19.35
N GLN A 326 2.88 -10.52 -18.35
CA GLN A 326 3.91 -11.08 -17.46
C GLN A 326 3.60 -12.55 -17.12
N SER A 327 4.58 -13.24 -16.51
CA SER A 327 4.47 -14.67 -16.18
C SER A 327 3.21 -15.04 -15.40
N LEU A 328 2.79 -14.21 -14.44
CA LEU A 328 1.61 -14.43 -13.60
C LEU A 328 0.52 -13.35 -13.75
N LEU A 329 0.72 -12.37 -14.64
CA LEU A 329 -0.19 -11.25 -14.83
C LEU A 329 -0.49 -11.09 -16.31
N ASN A 330 -1.65 -11.59 -16.73
CA ASN A 330 -2.20 -11.50 -18.08
C ASN A 330 -3.68 -11.12 -17.97
N GLY A 331 -4.27 -10.59 -19.04
CA GLY A 331 -5.68 -10.24 -19.01
C GLY A 331 -6.14 -9.33 -20.13
N GLY A 332 -7.38 -8.87 -20.02
CA GLY A 332 -8.10 -8.03 -20.95
C GLY A 332 -9.47 -8.60 -21.31
N GLY A 333 -10.33 -7.74 -21.84
CA GLY A 333 -11.70 -8.08 -22.22
C GLY A 333 -12.72 -8.06 -21.08
N GLY A 334 -12.34 -7.69 -19.85
CA GLY A 334 -13.29 -7.43 -18.77
C GLY A 334 -14.13 -6.17 -19.00
N LEU A 335 -15.31 -6.13 -18.38
CA LEU A 335 -16.26 -5.01 -18.47
C LEU A 335 -16.10 -4.08 -17.26
N GLY A 336 -16.81 -2.94 -17.26
CA GLY A 336 -16.97 -2.12 -16.07
C GLY A 336 -16.98 -0.63 -16.35
N ARG A 337 -16.67 0.17 -15.33
CA ARG A 337 -16.49 1.63 -15.44
C ARG A 337 -15.65 2.20 -14.31
N VAL A 338 -14.96 3.30 -14.62
CA VAL A 338 -14.41 4.26 -13.66
C VAL A 338 -15.27 5.52 -13.71
N ARG A 339 -15.84 5.96 -12.59
CA ARG A 339 -16.65 7.19 -12.55
C ARG A 339 -16.44 8.05 -11.31
N ASN A 340 -16.52 9.36 -11.45
CA ASN A 340 -16.52 10.31 -10.34
C ASN A 340 -15.25 10.16 -9.50
N VAL A 341 -14.12 10.44 -10.15
CA VAL A 341 -12.78 10.39 -9.55
C VAL A 341 -12.20 11.78 -9.57
N THR A 342 -11.84 12.31 -8.40
CA THR A 342 -11.15 13.60 -8.29
C THR A 342 -9.76 13.40 -7.72
N TYR A 343 -8.76 13.89 -8.44
CA TYR A 343 -7.41 14.15 -7.92
C TYR A 343 -7.28 15.66 -7.72
N ASP A 344 -7.03 16.08 -6.49
CA ASP A 344 -6.95 17.49 -6.12
C ASP A 344 -5.70 17.74 -5.27
N THR A 345 -5.00 18.84 -5.57
CA THR A 345 -3.88 19.33 -4.75
C THR A 345 -2.75 18.31 -4.76
N PHE A 346 -2.01 18.26 -5.86
CA PHE A 346 -1.02 17.22 -6.11
C PHE A 346 0.35 17.85 -6.43
N TYR A 347 1.32 17.60 -5.55
CA TYR A 347 2.70 18.04 -5.73
C TYR A 347 3.55 16.94 -6.38
N HIS A 348 4.31 17.31 -7.40
CA HIS A 348 5.23 16.43 -8.10
C HIS A 348 6.68 16.85 -7.93
N GLU A 349 7.52 15.91 -7.55
CA GLU A 349 8.98 16.09 -7.49
C GLU A 349 9.69 14.93 -8.17
N ASN A 350 10.24 15.16 -9.36
CA ASN A 350 10.98 14.14 -10.10
C ASN A 350 10.13 12.89 -10.45
N ASN A 351 8.82 13.06 -10.64
CA ASN A 351 7.96 11.98 -11.14
C ASN A 351 8.04 11.89 -12.67
N ASP A 352 8.05 10.70 -13.27
CA ASP A 352 8.16 10.56 -14.72
C ASP A 352 6.94 11.13 -15.46
N ASN A 353 5.72 10.86 -14.98
CA ASN A 353 4.49 11.47 -15.45
C ASN A 353 3.73 12.12 -14.30
N ALA A 354 3.17 13.31 -14.51
CA ALA A 354 2.22 13.90 -13.58
C ALA A 354 0.85 13.22 -13.66
N ILE A 355 0.39 12.95 -14.90
CA ILE A 355 -0.93 12.39 -15.19
C ILE A 355 -0.79 11.26 -16.21
N THR A 356 -1.40 10.11 -15.92
CA THR A 356 -1.52 8.99 -16.84
C THR A 356 -2.95 8.43 -16.87
N ILE A 357 -3.58 8.41 -18.05
CA ILE A 357 -4.79 7.63 -18.32
C ILE A 357 -4.48 6.67 -19.47
N THR A 358 -4.80 5.40 -19.27
CA THR A 358 -4.56 4.36 -20.27
C THR A 358 -5.62 3.28 -20.29
N GLN A 359 -6.05 2.94 -21.50
CA GLN A 359 -6.88 1.77 -21.79
C GLN A 359 -6.15 0.69 -22.61
N CYS A 360 -4.83 0.69 -22.54
CA CYS A 360 -3.94 -0.27 -23.18
C CYS A 360 -2.93 -0.83 -22.16
N TYR A 361 -3.36 -1.02 -20.90
CA TYR A 361 -2.52 -1.62 -19.87
C TYR A 361 -2.25 -3.10 -20.18
N GLY A 362 -1.02 -3.56 -19.94
CA GLY A 362 -0.63 -4.94 -20.23
C GLY A 362 -0.41 -5.26 -21.72
N GLN A 363 -0.38 -4.24 -22.58
CA GLN A 363 -0.12 -4.38 -24.01
C GLN A 363 0.80 -3.28 -24.52
N LYS A 364 1.85 -3.66 -25.25
CA LYS A 364 2.84 -2.73 -25.81
C LYS A 364 2.44 -2.17 -27.18
N ASN A 365 1.66 -2.94 -27.93
CA ASN A 365 1.23 -2.57 -29.27
C ASN A 365 -0.06 -1.75 -29.22
N GLN A 366 0.06 -0.43 -29.34
CA GLN A 366 -1.08 0.48 -29.36
C GLN A 366 -2.06 0.19 -30.51
N THR A 367 -1.58 -0.30 -31.66
CA THR A 367 -2.44 -0.68 -32.79
C THR A 367 -3.41 -1.80 -32.39
N LEU A 368 -2.95 -2.78 -31.60
CA LEU A 368 -3.80 -3.86 -31.09
C LEU A 368 -4.87 -3.31 -30.14
N CYS A 369 -4.50 -2.37 -29.27
CA CYS A 369 -5.46 -1.71 -28.39
C CYS A 369 -6.48 -0.83 -29.14
N ASN A 370 -6.11 -0.28 -30.29
CA ASN A 370 -7.03 0.46 -31.14
C ASN A 370 -7.98 -0.48 -31.91
N GLU A 371 -7.51 -1.67 -32.30
CA GLU A 371 -8.34 -2.72 -32.90
C GLU A 371 -9.31 -3.34 -31.88
N PHE A 372 -8.84 -3.48 -30.63
CA PHE A 372 -9.60 -4.04 -29.50
C PHE A 372 -9.70 -3.02 -28.35
N PRO A 373 -10.51 -1.96 -28.51
CA PRO A 373 -10.66 -0.95 -27.47
C PRO A 373 -11.19 -1.56 -26.18
N ALA A 374 -10.83 -0.96 -25.03
CA ALA A 374 -11.26 -1.44 -23.73
C ALA A 374 -12.79 -1.47 -23.62
N ASN A 375 -13.35 -2.53 -23.03
CA ASN A 375 -14.79 -2.61 -22.85
C ASN A 375 -15.30 -1.70 -21.71
N LEU A 376 -14.39 -1.27 -20.84
CA LEU A 376 -14.65 -0.41 -19.68
C LEU A 376 -14.62 1.08 -20.07
N THR A 377 -15.52 1.88 -19.50
CA THR A 377 -15.57 3.33 -19.71
C THR A 377 -14.88 4.10 -18.57
N ILE A 378 -14.34 5.28 -18.86
CA ILE A 378 -13.79 6.21 -17.87
C ILE A 378 -14.57 7.52 -18.00
N GLU A 379 -15.31 7.91 -16.97
CA GLU A 379 -16.19 9.08 -17.02
C GLU A 379 -16.07 9.93 -15.75
N ASP A 380 -16.37 11.22 -15.85
CA ASP A 380 -16.39 12.16 -14.72
C ASP A 380 -15.10 12.13 -13.89
N VAL A 381 -13.96 12.41 -14.54
CA VAL A 381 -12.65 12.46 -13.88
C VAL A 381 -12.17 13.90 -13.84
N THR A 382 -11.87 14.40 -12.65
CA THR A 382 -11.31 15.76 -12.46
C THR A 382 -9.89 15.66 -11.90
N MET A 383 -8.94 16.33 -12.53
CA MET A 383 -7.57 16.48 -12.06
C MET A 383 -7.30 17.97 -11.90
N LYS A 384 -7.04 18.45 -10.68
CA LYS A 384 -6.91 19.88 -10.44
C LYS A 384 -5.87 20.27 -9.40
N ASN A 385 -5.34 21.48 -9.55
CA ASN A 385 -4.33 22.05 -8.66
C ASN A 385 -3.05 21.17 -8.61
N PHE A 386 -2.42 20.95 -9.76
CA PHE A 386 -1.19 20.15 -9.86
C PHE A 386 0.01 21.09 -10.03
N TRP A 387 1.09 20.87 -9.28
CA TRP A 387 2.30 21.69 -9.42
C TRP A 387 3.57 20.91 -9.11
N GLY A 388 4.73 21.53 -9.36
CA GLY A 388 6.04 20.93 -9.16
C GLY A 388 6.73 20.62 -10.49
N THR A 389 7.68 19.69 -10.48
CA THR A 389 8.52 19.39 -11.66
C THR A 389 8.62 17.89 -11.89
N VAL A 390 8.29 17.44 -13.10
CA VAL A 390 8.47 16.03 -13.53
C VAL A 390 9.94 15.71 -13.80
N SER A 391 10.27 14.42 -13.96
CA SER A 391 11.63 13.95 -14.23
C SER A 391 12.11 14.30 -15.64
N THR A 392 13.40 14.11 -15.90
CA THR A 392 13.98 14.30 -17.24
C THR A 392 13.62 13.18 -18.22
N LYS A 393 13.00 12.09 -17.77
CA LYS A 393 12.89 10.84 -18.55
C LYS A 393 12.13 11.02 -19.87
N TYR A 394 11.07 11.82 -19.84
CA TYR A 394 10.22 12.05 -21.01
C TYR A 394 10.18 13.51 -21.48
N ASP A 395 11.06 14.37 -20.96
CA ASP A 395 11.09 15.80 -21.25
C ASP A 395 10.99 16.09 -22.77
N PRO A 396 10.06 16.96 -23.24
CA PRO A 396 9.18 17.86 -22.46
C PRO A 396 7.78 17.28 -22.17
N ARG A 397 7.58 15.97 -22.31
CA ARG A 397 6.30 15.33 -22.00
C ARG A 397 6.14 15.19 -20.48
N ALA A 398 5.05 15.71 -19.94
CA ALA A 398 4.72 15.65 -18.52
C ALA A 398 3.59 14.66 -18.20
N GLY A 399 2.93 14.06 -19.19
CA GLY A 399 1.90 13.06 -18.96
C GLY A 399 1.34 12.45 -20.24
N SER A 400 0.36 11.55 -20.10
CA SER A 400 -0.31 10.87 -21.21
C SER A 400 -1.75 10.53 -20.85
N LEU A 401 -2.71 11.05 -21.62
CA LEU A 401 -4.14 10.81 -21.48
C LEU A 401 -4.65 10.14 -22.76
N VAL A 402 -4.51 8.82 -22.83
CA VAL A 402 -4.78 8.03 -24.04
C VAL A 402 -5.90 7.02 -23.78
N CYS A 403 -7.06 7.32 -24.37
CA CYS A 403 -8.21 6.43 -24.37
C CYS A 403 -8.26 5.58 -25.64
N SER A 404 -8.80 4.37 -25.53
CA SER A 404 -8.69 3.37 -26.61
C SER A 404 -9.62 3.64 -27.79
N ALA A 405 -10.73 4.33 -27.58
CA ALA A 405 -11.64 4.80 -28.63
C ALA A 405 -12.41 6.07 -28.16
N PRO A 406 -12.96 6.89 -29.09
CA PRO A 406 -13.60 8.17 -28.77
C PRO A 406 -14.80 8.11 -27.81
N ASP A 407 -15.45 6.96 -27.69
CA ASP A 407 -16.62 6.73 -26.82
C ASP A 407 -16.26 6.11 -25.47
N ARG A 408 -14.96 5.92 -25.18
CA ARG A 408 -14.48 5.22 -23.98
C ARG A 408 -14.18 6.16 -22.83
N CYS A 409 -13.91 7.42 -23.12
CA CYS A 409 -13.62 8.46 -22.13
C CYS A 409 -14.53 9.67 -22.32
N SER A 410 -15.14 10.15 -21.25
CA SER A 410 -16.00 11.33 -21.29
C SER A 410 -15.88 12.17 -20.03
N ASN A 411 -16.11 13.47 -20.15
CA ASN A 411 -16.03 14.41 -19.02
C ASN A 411 -14.73 14.27 -18.19
N ILE A 412 -13.60 14.26 -18.90
CA ILE A 412 -12.28 14.32 -18.26
C ILE A 412 -11.87 15.79 -18.21
N VAL A 413 -11.58 16.29 -17.02
CA VAL A 413 -11.28 17.69 -16.76
C VAL A 413 -9.89 17.81 -16.15
N ALA A 414 -9.07 18.70 -16.70
CA ALA A 414 -7.81 19.12 -16.11
C ALA A 414 -7.84 20.63 -15.86
N GLU A 415 -7.64 21.06 -14.62
CA GLU A 415 -7.78 22.48 -14.21
C GLU A 415 -6.58 22.90 -13.35
N ASP A 416 -5.99 24.06 -13.63
CA ASP A 416 -4.85 24.59 -12.87
C ASP A 416 -3.67 23.61 -12.80
N ILE A 417 -3.20 23.17 -13.97
CA ILE A 417 -2.06 22.27 -14.11
C ILE A 417 -0.78 23.10 -14.32
N LYS A 418 -0.09 23.41 -13.22
CA LYS A 418 1.15 24.18 -13.16
C LYS A 418 2.40 23.31 -13.02
N VAL A 419 2.39 22.13 -13.64
CA VAL A 419 3.54 21.22 -13.67
C VAL A 419 4.61 21.77 -14.60
N GLN A 420 5.88 21.63 -14.23
CA GLN A 420 7.04 22.06 -15.01
C GLN A 420 7.86 20.86 -15.50
N VAL A 421 8.63 21.08 -16.56
CA VAL A 421 9.63 20.11 -17.04
C VAL A 421 11.05 20.67 -16.84
N PRO A 422 12.07 19.82 -16.65
CA PRO A 422 13.43 20.27 -16.38
C PRO A 422 14.03 21.19 -17.46
N SER A 423 13.69 20.98 -18.74
CA SER A 423 14.16 21.82 -19.86
C SER A 423 13.56 23.23 -19.89
N LYS A 424 12.57 23.52 -19.04
CA LYS A 424 11.79 24.78 -19.00
C LYS A 424 11.05 25.10 -20.30
N LYS A 425 10.96 24.14 -21.22
CA LYS A 425 10.03 24.23 -22.36
C LYS A 425 8.59 24.20 -21.83
N PRO A 426 7.61 24.69 -22.60
CA PRO A 426 6.21 24.41 -22.30
C PRO A 426 5.98 22.90 -22.16
N PRO A 427 5.46 22.40 -21.03
CA PRO A 427 5.12 21.00 -20.84
C PRO A 427 4.06 20.56 -21.86
N VAL A 428 4.20 19.34 -22.37
CA VAL A 428 3.21 18.74 -23.29
C VAL A 428 2.67 17.42 -22.75
N TYR A 429 1.46 17.07 -23.19
CA TYR A 429 0.77 15.85 -22.80
C TYR A 429 0.33 15.10 -24.05
N ASP A 430 0.57 13.80 -24.09
CA ASP A 430 0.05 12.98 -25.19
C ASP A 430 -1.45 12.77 -24.97
N CYS A 431 -2.30 13.20 -25.90
CA CYS A 431 -3.75 13.13 -25.76
C CYS A 431 -4.36 12.40 -26.95
N GLN A 432 -5.21 11.40 -26.70
CA GLN A 432 -5.90 10.68 -27.76
C GLN A 432 -7.28 10.20 -27.31
N ASN A 433 -8.28 10.36 -28.19
CA ASN A 433 -9.67 9.95 -27.96
C ASN A 433 -10.26 10.55 -26.67
N ILE A 434 -9.96 11.83 -26.43
CA ILE A 434 -10.39 12.60 -25.25
C ILE A 434 -10.77 14.01 -25.71
N ASP A 435 -11.78 14.60 -25.08
CA ASP A 435 -12.13 16.00 -25.32
C ASP A 435 -11.04 16.91 -24.74
N THR A 436 -10.37 17.66 -25.61
CA THR A 436 -9.27 18.55 -25.20
C THR A 436 -9.75 19.93 -24.75
N SER A 437 -11.02 20.28 -24.99
CA SER A 437 -11.57 21.58 -24.62
C SER A 437 -11.73 21.78 -23.10
N THR A 438 -11.71 20.68 -22.35
CA THR A 438 -11.82 20.62 -20.89
C THR A 438 -10.47 20.46 -20.19
N LEU A 439 -9.36 20.52 -20.93
CA LEU A 439 -8.02 20.27 -20.40
C LEU A 439 -7.16 21.54 -20.44
N ASP A 440 -6.84 22.07 -19.26
CA ASP A 440 -5.87 23.16 -19.08
C ASP A 440 -4.42 22.64 -19.18
N ILE A 441 -4.11 21.97 -20.30
CA ILE A 441 -2.79 21.43 -20.64
C ILE A 441 -2.54 21.52 -22.15
N THR A 442 -1.27 21.51 -22.57
CA THR A 442 -0.93 21.47 -24.00
C THR A 442 -0.92 20.03 -24.53
N CYS A 443 -1.97 19.65 -25.23
CA CYS A 443 -2.07 18.34 -25.88
C CYS A 443 -1.27 18.25 -27.18
N ARG A 444 -0.72 17.07 -27.45
CA ARG A 444 -0.17 16.66 -28.75
C ARG A 444 -0.57 15.22 -29.06
N ASP A 445 -0.42 14.82 -30.32
CA ASP A 445 -0.63 13.43 -30.72
C ASP A 445 0.44 12.51 -30.06
N PRO A 446 0.04 11.33 -29.56
CA PRO A 446 1.00 10.36 -29.03
C PRO A 446 2.00 9.92 -30.10
N THR A 447 3.27 9.80 -29.74
CA THR A 447 4.24 9.14 -30.61
C THR A 447 4.03 7.62 -30.55
N SER A 448 4.28 6.90 -31.65
CA SER A 448 4.03 5.45 -31.75
C SER A 448 4.83 4.57 -30.77
N ALA A 449 5.69 5.15 -29.92
CA ALA A 449 6.56 4.46 -28.99
C ALA A 449 6.15 4.79 -27.54
N ARG A 450 5.21 4.01 -27.02
CA ARG A 450 4.84 4.05 -25.61
C ARG A 450 5.88 3.33 -24.75
N ASP A 451 6.32 3.96 -23.66
CA ASP A 451 7.05 3.24 -22.62
C ASP A 451 6.09 2.34 -21.82
N THR A 452 6.37 1.05 -21.83
CA THR A 452 5.59 -0.03 -21.20
C THR A 452 6.40 -0.77 -20.15
N THR A 453 7.52 -0.19 -19.72
CA THR A 453 8.43 -0.80 -18.74
C THR A 453 7.87 -0.79 -17.32
N ASN A 454 6.88 0.06 -17.04
CA ASN A 454 6.22 0.18 -15.75
C ASN A 454 4.80 -0.40 -15.87
N GLY A 455 4.68 -1.72 -15.64
CA GLY A 455 3.40 -2.37 -15.31
C GLY A 455 3.01 -2.06 -13.88
#